data_AF-A0A7Z9DVM3-F1
#
_entry.id   AF-A0A7Z9DVM3-F1
#
_cell.length_a   1.000
_cell.length_b   1.000
_cell.length_c   1.000
_cell.angle_alpha   90.00
_cell.angle_beta   90.00
_cell.angle_gamma   90.00
#
_symmetry.space_group_name_H-M   'P 1'
#
loop_
_entity.id
_entity.type
_entity.pdbx_description
1 polymer ?
#
loop_
_entity_poly.entity_id
_entity_poly.type
_entity_poly.pdbx_seq_one_letter_code
_entity_poly.pdbx_strand_id
1 'polypeptide(L)' 'MTLVQWSDLSNLDAMILAIPHQTYQDLCLKQLLGYLGNKGIIRDVKSVLNPNLIPSHIQY' A
#
# COMPACT_ATOMS: atom_id res chain seq x y z
N MET A 1 -10.72 -14.33 -13.52
CA MET A 1 -10.14 -13.28 -12.65
C MET A 1 -11.20 -12.96 -11.62
N THR A 2 -10.94 -13.27 -10.36
CA THR A 2 -11.92 -13.13 -9.29
C THR A 2 -11.55 -11.91 -8.46
N LEU A 3 -12.51 -10.99 -8.29
CA LEU A 3 -12.34 -9.89 -7.36
C LEU A 3 -12.55 -10.42 -5.94
N VAL A 4 -11.71 -9.97 -5.01
CA VAL A 4 -11.81 -10.29 -3.59
C VAL A 4 -12.11 -9.04 -2.79
N GLN A 5 -12.58 -9.19 -1.55
CA GLN A 5 -12.73 -8.04 -0.67
C GLN A 5 -11.35 -7.53 -0.29
N TRP A 6 -11.25 -6.22 0.00
CA TRP A 6 -9.99 -5.60 0.39
C TRP A 6 -9.38 -6.26 1.63
N SER A 7 -10.22 -6.66 2.59
CA SER A 7 -9.82 -7.36 3.81
C SER A 7 -9.13 -8.71 3.56
N ASP A 8 -9.33 -9.30 2.38
CA ASP A 8 -8.80 -10.61 2.03
C ASP A 8 -7.41 -10.49 1.37
N LEU A 9 -6.97 -9.27 1.07
CA LEU A 9 -5.63 -9.01 0.55
C LEU A 9 -4.60 -9.27 1.64
N SER A 10 -3.55 -10.00 1.30
CA SER A 10 -2.42 -10.24 2.19
C SER A 10 -1.20 -10.69 1.39
N ASN A 11 -0.01 -10.49 1.96
CA ASN A 11 1.26 -10.92 1.39
C ASN A 11 1.45 -10.47 -0.08
N LEU A 12 1.09 -9.22 -0.37
CA LEU A 12 1.21 -8.63 -1.70
C LEU A 12 2.68 -8.34 -2.02
N ASP A 13 3.10 -8.65 -3.24
CA ASP A 13 4.42 -8.26 -3.76
C ASP A 13 4.47 -6.76 -4.07
N ALA A 14 3.35 -6.19 -4.51
CA ALA A 14 3.27 -4.78 -4.87
C ALA A 14 1.88 -4.18 -4.62
N MET A 15 1.86 -2.89 -4.31
CA MET A 15 0.65 -2.06 -4.23
C MET A 15 0.88 -0.76 -5.00
N ILE A 16 -0.04 -0.44 -5.92
CA ILE A 16 0.02 0.80 -6.71
C ILE A 16 -1.15 1.70 -6.29
N LEU A 17 -0.86 2.86 -5.71
CA LEU A 17 -1.85 3.89 -5.42
C LEU A 17 -1.97 4.82 -6.63
N ALA A 18 -2.84 4.45 -7.57
CA ALA A 18 -2.98 5.16 -8.84
C ALA A 18 -3.87 6.41 -8.76
N ILE A 19 -4.81 6.43 -7.81
CA ILE A 19 -5.83 7.48 -7.64
C ILE A 19 -5.94 7.76 -6.14
N PRO A 20 -6.06 9.04 -5.71
CA PRO A 20 -6.07 9.39 -4.29
C PRO A 20 -7.47 9.15 -3.68
N HIS A 21 -7.97 7.91 -3.73
CA HIS A 21 -9.25 7.58 -3.10
C HIS A 21 -9.18 7.83 -1.60
N GLN A 22 -10.25 8.44 -1.06
CA GLN A 22 -10.36 8.78 0.37
C GLN A 22 -10.08 7.58 1.27
N THR A 23 -10.50 6.37 0.85
CA THR A 23 -10.26 5.12 1.55
C THR A 23 -8.79 4.86 1.90
N TYR A 24 -7.83 5.22 1.05
CA TYR A 24 -6.40 5.06 1.36
C TYR A 24 -5.87 6.16 2.27
N GLN A 25 -6.47 7.35 2.21
CA GLN A 25 -6.12 8.49 3.06
C GLN A 25 -6.65 8.28 4.49
N ASP A 26 -7.78 7.60 4.64
CA ASP A 26 -8.39 7.25 5.92
C ASP A 26 -7.65 6.08 6.61
N LEU A 27 -7.03 5.18 5.83
CA LEU A 27 -6.15 4.15 6.35
C LEU A 27 -4.82 4.77 6.79
N CYS A 28 -4.38 4.46 8.01
CA CYS A 28 -3.03 4.87 8.40
C CYS A 28 -1.99 4.06 7.61
N LEU A 29 -0.80 4.66 7.40
CA LEU A 29 0.30 4.05 6.64
C LEU A 29 0.61 2.62 7.09
N LYS A 30 0.56 2.34 8.40
CA LYS A 30 0.79 1.01 8.97
C LYS A 30 -0.22 -0.03 8.49
N GLN A 31 -1.49 0.33 8.38
CA GLN A 31 -2.52 -0.57 7.87
C GLN A 31 -2.31 -0.84 6.38
N LEU A 32 -1.97 0.20 5.63
CA LEU A 32 -1.77 0.11 4.18
C LEU A 32 -0.55 -0.75 3.83
N LEU A 33 0.55 -0.60 4.57
CA LEU A 33 1.74 -1.43 4.41
C LEU A 33 1.56 -2.84 4.98
N GLY A 34 0.61 -3.07 5.89
CA GLY A 34 0.33 -4.38 6.48
C GLY A 34 -0.14 -5.43 5.48
N TYR A 35 -0.61 -5.00 4.30
CA TYR A 35 -0.98 -5.90 3.20
C TYR A 35 0.23 -6.39 2.39
N LEU A 36 1.36 -5.68 2.45
CA LEU A 36 2.58 -6.03 1.72
C LEU A 36 3.36 -7.14 2.45
N GLY A 37 4.03 -7.98 1.66
CA GLY A 37 5.05 -8.88 2.18
C GLY A 37 6.31 -8.13 2.65
N ASN A 38 7.23 -8.84 3.31
CA ASN A 38 8.46 -8.29 3.91
C ASN A 38 9.43 -7.58 2.93
N LYS A 39 9.23 -7.74 1.61
CA LYS A 39 10.00 -7.08 0.55
C LYS A 39 9.07 -6.43 -0.48
N GLY A 40 7.89 -6.00 -0.03
CA GLY A 40 6.88 -5.45 -0.90
C GLY A 40 7.29 -4.13 -1.54
N ILE A 41 6.67 -3.84 -2.67
CA ILE A 41 6.83 -2.60 -3.42
C ILE A 41 5.58 -1.76 -3.22
N ILE A 42 5.74 -0.47 -2.93
CA ILE A 42 4.64 0.48 -3.00
C ILE A 42 4.98 1.50 -4.09
N ARG A 43 4.03 1.77 -4.98
CA ARG A 43 4.14 2.87 -5.94
C ARG A 43 3.00 3.83 -5.72
N ASP A 44 3.33 4.96 -5.14
CA ASP A 44 2.40 6.06 -4.99
C ASP A 44 2.54 7.01 -6.18
N VAL A 45 1.63 6.87 -7.14
CA VAL A 45 1.63 7.67 -8.38
C VAL A 45 1.23 9.11 -8.11
N LYS A 46 0.58 9.37 -6.97
CA LYS A 46 -0.01 10.67 -6.63
C LYS A 46 0.78 11.40 -5.55
N SER A 47 1.83 10.80 -5.00
CA SER A 47 2.70 11.37 -3.97
C SER A 47 1.93 11.85 -2.74
N VAL A 48 0.92 11.08 -2.31
CA VAL A 48 0.13 11.33 -1.10
C VAL A 48 0.81 10.83 0.18
N LEU A 49 1.72 9.85 0.07
CA LEU A 49 2.47 9.30 1.18
C LEU A 49 3.74 10.11 1.47
N ASN A 50 4.17 10.12 2.73
CA ASN A 50 5.47 10.67 3.12
C ASN A 50 6.55 9.59 3.00
N PRO A 51 7.51 9.70 2.05
CA PRO A 51 8.54 8.69 1.83
C PRO A 51 9.42 8.43 3.06
N ASN A 52 9.59 9.43 3.93
CA ASN A 52 10.39 9.30 5.15
C ASN A 52 9.75 8.40 6.22
N LEU A 53 8.46 8.09 6.06
CA LEU A 53 7.74 7.19 6.96
C LEU A 53 7.67 5.75 6.43
N ILE A 54 8.18 5.50 5.22
CA ILE A 54 8.21 4.17 4.63
C ILE A 54 9.36 3.36 5.26
N PRO A 55 9.08 2.16 5.80
CA PRO A 55 10.12 1.29 6.33
C PRO A 55 11.16 0.93 5.28
N SER A 56 12.43 0.83 5.67
CA SER A 56 13.54 0.55 4.76
C SER A 56 13.48 -0.80 4.04
N HIS A 57 12.65 -1.74 4.51
CA HIS A 57 12.43 -3.04 3.87
C HIS A 57 11.38 -3.00 2.75
N ILE A 58 10.62 -1.90 2.63
CA ILE A 58 9.65 -1.69 1.55
C ILE A 58 10.29 -0.79 0.50
N GLN A 59 10.15 -1.18 -0.77
CA GLN A 59 10.62 -0.38 -1.89
C GLN A 59 9.54 0.62 -2.29
N TYR A 60 9.83 1.92 -2.15
CA TYR A 60 8.94 3.03 -2.54
C TYR A 60 9.21 3.54 -3.95
#